data_AF-A0A3D9H623-F1
#
_entry.id   AF-A0A3D9H623-F1
#
_cell.length_a   1.000
_cell.length_b   1.000
_cell.length_c   1.000
_cell.angle_alpha   90.00
_cell.angle_beta   90.00
_cell.angle_gamma   90.00
#
_symmetry.space_group_name_H-M   'P 1'
#
loop_
_entity.id
_entity.type
_entity.pdbx_description
1 polymer ?
#
loop_
_entity_poly.entity_id
_entity_poly.type
_entity_poly.pdbx_seq_one_letter_code
_entity_poly.pdbx_strand_id
1 'polypeptide(L)'
;MINRVEKLSLLSEMIAFAKYDKEINDVEYGFLLGVAKQLGISRSDFDYLIEHPVTYVHLKSHSERIVQFHRLVLLMNIDQGNQDNSVGIIKLYNFGLRMGLSHESITKVLYLMESFPNKIVPPDVLIDIFKTQYN
;
A
#
# COMPACT_ATOMS: atom_id res chain seq x y z
N MET A 1 -11.72 1.78 14.24
CA MET A 1 -11.25 0.38 14.12
C MET A 1 -11.87 -0.18 12.86
N ILE A 2 -11.03 -0.53 11.88
CA ILE A 2 -11.44 -1.17 10.64
C ILE A 2 -12.19 -2.48 10.89
N ASN A 3 -13.30 -2.67 10.19
CA ASN A 3 -14.12 -3.89 10.24
C ASN A 3 -13.56 -4.98 9.30
N ARG A 4 -14.13 -6.20 9.35
CA ARG A 4 -13.64 -7.32 8.52
C ARG A 4 -13.70 -7.04 7.01
N VAL A 5 -14.76 -6.38 6.54
CA VAL A 5 -14.92 -6.06 5.11
C VAL A 5 -13.84 -5.06 4.67
N GLU A 6 -13.59 -4.02 5.48
CA GLU A 6 -12.51 -3.06 5.22
C GLU A 6 -11.14 -3.75 5.22
N LYS A 7 -10.87 -4.66 6.17
CA LYS A 7 -9.61 -5.43 6.22
C LYS A 7 -9.39 -6.28 4.96
N LEU A 8 -10.41 -7.02 4.52
CA LEU A 8 -10.32 -7.83 3.29
C LEU A 8 -10.12 -6.94 2.07
N SER A 9 -10.81 -5.80 2.02
CA SER A 9 -10.67 -4.82 0.94
C SER A 9 -9.26 -4.23 0.85
N LEU A 10 -8.66 -3.87 1.99
CA LEU A 10 -7.28 -3.40 2.05
C LEU A 10 -6.29 -4.45 1.51
N LEU A 11 -6.47 -5.71 1.90
CA LEU A 11 -5.59 -6.77 1.46
C LEU A 11 -5.77 -7.08 -0.03
N SER A 12 -7.01 -7.11 -0.54
CA SER A 12 -7.27 -7.23 -1.98
C SER A 12 -6.69 -6.09 -2.79
N GLU A 13 -6.71 -4.87 -2.26
CA GLU A 13 -6.09 -3.73 -2.90
C GLU A 13 -4.57 -3.91 -3.02
N MET A 14 -3.91 -4.41 -1.97
CA MET A 14 -2.47 -4.69 -2.00
C MET A 14 -2.12 -5.83 -2.97
N ILE A 15 -2.95 -6.88 -3.02
CA ILE A 15 -2.82 -7.98 -3.98
C ILE A 15 -2.94 -7.44 -5.41
N ALA A 16 -3.94 -6.60 -5.68
CA ALA A 16 -4.12 -5.97 -7.00
C ALA A 16 -2.96 -5.05 -7.38
N PHE A 17 -2.35 -4.38 -6.40
CA PHE A 17 -1.14 -3.58 -6.62
C PHE A 17 0.05 -4.45 -7.04
N ALA A 18 0.25 -5.61 -6.38
CA ALA A 18 1.33 -6.54 -6.70
C ALA A 18 1.11 -7.32 -8.02
N LYS A 19 -0.14 -7.70 -8.34
CA LYS A 19 -0.49 -8.52 -9.53
C LYS A 19 -0.59 -7.74 -10.85
N TYR A 20 -0.33 -6.44 -10.86
CA TYR A 20 -0.74 -5.59 -11.98
C TYR A 20 -0.12 -5.97 -13.33
N ASP A 21 1.16 -6.32 -13.37
CA ASP A 21 1.92 -6.64 -14.58
C ASP A 21 2.66 -7.99 -14.50
N LYS A 22 2.58 -8.68 -13.36
CA LYS A 22 3.24 -9.97 -13.12
C LYS A 22 2.54 -10.75 -12.02
N GLU A 23 2.94 -12.00 -11.86
CA GLU A 23 2.57 -12.80 -10.71
C GLU A 23 3.33 -12.35 -9.44
N ILE A 24 2.69 -12.56 -8.28
CA ILE A 24 3.28 -12.28 -6.97
C ILE A 24 4.47 -13.22 -6.75
N ASN A 25 5.66 -12.67 -6.48
CA ASN A 25 6.83 -13.47 -6.13
C ASN A 25 6.86 -13.86 -4.63
N ASP A 26 7.76 -14.76 -4.24
CA ASP A 26 7.85 -15.27 -2.86
C ASP A 26 8.05 -14.18 -1.80
N VAL A 27 8.80 -13.12 -2.12
CA VAL A 27 9.07 -12.00 -1.20
C VAL A 27 7.82 -11.15 -1.03
N GLU A 28 7.11 -10.84 -2.13
CA GLU A 28 5.84 -10.12 -2.11
C GLU A 28 4.76 -10.93 -1.38
N TYR A 29 4.67 -12.24 -1.63
CA TYR A 29 3.74 -13.13 -0.94
C TYR A 29 4.01 -13.14 0.57
N GLY A 30 5.28 -13.26 0.97
CA GLY A 30 5.68 -13.21 2.38
C GLY A 30 5.29 -11.90 3.06
N PHE A 31 5.47 -10.77 2.38
CA PHE A 31 5.05 -9.46 2.87
C PHE A 31 3.53 -9.35 3.01
N LEU A 32 2.79 -9.72 1.96
CA LEU A 32 1.31 -9.69 1.95
C LEU A 32 0.72 -10.61 3.03
N LEU A 33 1.29 -11.80 3.22
CA LEU A 33 0.90 -12.71 4.30
C LEU A 33 1.20 -12.12 5.69
N GLY A 34 2.31 -11.39 5.83
CA GLY A 34 2.62 -10.62 7.04
C GLY A 34 1.55 -9.58 7.36
N VAL A 35 1.10 -8.83 6.35
CA VAL A 35 0.00 -7.86 6.51
C VAL A 35 -1.32 -8.56 6.82
N ALA A 36 -1.63 -9.68 6.17
CA ALA A 36 -2.82 -10.48 6.47
C ALA A 36 -2.87 -10.86 7.96
N LYS A 37 -1.75 -11.36 8.51
CA LYS A 37 -1.64 -11.70 9.94
C LYS A 37 -1.87 -10.48 10.84
N GLN A 38 -1.30 -9.32 10.51
CA GLN A 38 -1.51 -8.08 11.27
C GLN A 38 -2.97 -7.61 11.24
N LEU A 39 -3.69 -7.86 10.14
CA LEU A 39 -5.11 -7.55 10.02
C LEU A 39 -6.01 -8.60 10.71
N GLY A 40 -5.44 -9.72 11.16
CA GLY A 40 -6.19 -10.86 11.71
C GLY A 40 -6.93 -11.67 10.64
N ILE A 41 -6.40 -11.69 9.41
CA ILE A 41 -6.89 -12.49 8.30
C ILE A 41 -6.09 -13.81 8.29
N SER A 42 -6.80 -14.94 8.19
CA SER A 42 -6.17 -16.25 8.14
C SER A 42 -5.40 -16.44 6.82
N ARG A 43 -4.44 -17.38 6.81
CA ARG A 43 -3.74 -17.72 5.56
C ARG A 43 -4.72 -18.22 4.48
N SER A 44 -5.71 -19.02 4.85
CA SER A 44 -6.72 -19.51 3.91
C SER A 44 -7.54 -18.39 3.29
N ASP A 45 -7.95 -17.39 4.09
CA ASP A 45 -8.69 -16.23 3.59
C ASP A 45 -7.79 -15.38 2.69
N PHE A 46 -6.51 -15.22 3.03
CA PHE A 46 -5.55 -14.52 2.19
C PHE A 46 -5.32 -15.22 0.84
N ASP A 47 -5.04 -16.52 0.86
CA ASP A 47 -4.85 -17.31 -0.35
C ASP A 47 -6.10 -17.25 -1.25
N TYR A 48 -7.30 -17.30 -0.64
CA TYR A 48 -8.57 -17.10 -1.35
C TYR A 48 -8.66 -15.72 -2.02
N LEU A 49 -8.22 -14.64 -1.35
CA LEU A 49 -8.24 -13.29 -1.92
C LEU A 49 -7.28 -13.11 -3.10
N ILE A 50 -6.24 -13.93 -3.24
CA ILE A 50 -5.33 -13.89 -4.39
C ILE A 50 -6.04 -14.32 -5.68
N GLU A 51 -6.95 -15.29 -5.56
CA GLU A 51 -7.77 -15.83 -6.66
C GLU A 51 -9.08 -15.06 -6.83
N HIS A 52 -9.64 -14.55 -5.72
CA HIS A 52 -10.95 -13.93 -5.65
C HIS A 52 -10.88 -12.57 -4.93
N PRO A 53 -10.31 -11.53 -5.58
CA PRO A 53 -10.20 -10.21 -4.97
C PRO A 53 -11.59 -9.61 -4.70
N VAL A 54 -11.74 -8.96 -3.55
CA VAL A 54 -12.98 -8.28 -3.19
C VAL A 54 -12.97 -6.82 -3.67
N THR A 55 -14.16 -6.25 -3.81
CA THR A 55 -14.35 -4.86 -4.20
C THR A 55 -13.68 -3.90 -3.21
N TYR A 56 -13.11 -2.82 -3.76
CA TYR A 56 -12.56 -1.73 -2.97
C TYR A 56 -13.64 -1.05 -2.12
N VAL A 57 -13.32 -0.82 -0.84
CA VAL A 57 -14.15 -0.13 0.15
C VAL A 57 -13.35 1.04 0.70
N HIS A 58 -13.94 2.23 0.65
CA HIS A 58 -13.30 3.43 1.18
C HIS A 58 -13.14 3.33 2.70
N LEU A 59 -11.89 3.46 3.15
CA LEU A 59 -11.59 3.65 4.57
C LEU A 59 -12.13 4.99 5.06
N LYS A 60 -12.84 4.96 6.18
CA LYS A 60 -13.43 6.15 6.78
C LYS A 60 -12.37 7.07 7.39
N SER A 61 -11.40 6.50 8.11
CA SER A 61 -10.38 7.31 8.79
C SER A 61 -9.28 7.75 7.83
N HIS A 62 -8.93 9.03 7.88
CA HIS A 62 -7.75 9.55 7.17
C HIS A 62 -6.46 8.85 7.64
N SER A 63 -6.31 8.57 8.94
CA SER A 63 -5.15 7.86 9.47
C SER A 63 -5.00 6.44 8.91
N GLU A 64 -6.11 5.73 8.73
CA GLU A 64 -6.09 4.37 8.17
C GLU A 64 -5.68 4.40 6.68
N ARG A 65 -6.06 5.46 5.94
CA ARG A 65 -5.65 5.67 4.55
C ARG A 65 -4.16 5.95 4.41
N ILE A 66 -3.58 6.71 5.34
CA ILE A 66 -2.12 6.94 5.40
C ILE A 66 -1.39 5.62 5.64
N VAL A 67 -1.84 4.83 6.61
CA VAL A 67 -1.22 3.52 6.93
C VAL A 67 -1.32 2.57 5.72
N GLN A 68 -2.45 2.57 5.02
CA GLN A 68 -2.59 1.78 3.80
C GLN A 68 -1.65 2.24 2.69
N PHE A 69 -1.55 3.55 2.48
CA PHE A 69 -0.62 4.13 1.50
C PHE A 69 0.84 3.78 1.82
N HIS A 70 1.23 3.79 3.10
CA HIS A 70 2.57 3.34 3.53
C HIS A 70 2.84 1.88 3.17
N ARG A 71 1.85 0.99 3.33
CA ARG A 71 2.00 -0.42 2.94
C ARG A 71 2.23 -0.58 1.45
N LEU A 72 1.58 0.24 0.61
CA LEU A 72 1.81 0.25 -0.84
C LEU A 72 3.20 0.78 -1.20
N VAL A 73 3.68 1.81 -0.50
CA VAL A 73 5.07 2.31 -0.62
C VAL A 73 6.07 1.18 -0.34
N LEU A 74 5.89 0.44 0.76
CA LEU A 74 6.75 -0.69 1.12
C LEU A 74 6.69 -1.81 0.08
N LEU A 75 5.49 -2.16 -0.38
CA LEU A 75 5.29 -3.20 -1.39
C LEU A 75 5.96 -2.85 -2.72
N MET A 76 5.85 -1.61 -3.17
CA MET A 76 6.54 -1.12 -4.36
C MET A 76 8.06 -1.23 -4.24
N ASN A 77 8.62 -1.04 -3.05
CA ASN A 77 10.06 -1.15 -2.84
C ASN A 77 10.57 -2.60 -2.86
N ILE A 78 9.70 -3.58 -2.56
CA ILE A 78 10.03 -5.01 -2.65
C ILE A 78 10.16 -5.45 -4.13
N ASP A 79 9.42 -4.80 -5.03
CA ASP A 79 9.37 -5.07 -6.47
C ASP A 79 10.63 -4.58 -7.26
N GLN A 80 11.60 -3.92 -6.60
CA GLN A 80 12.73 -3.27 -7.28
C GLN A 80 13.76 -4.19 -7.98
N GLY A 81 13.45 -5.46 -8.19
CA GLY A 81 14.22 -6.36 -9.06
C GLY A 81 14.22 -5.94 -10.54
N ASN A 82 13.28 -5.08 -10.96
CA ASN A 82 13.14 -4.64 -12.35
C ASN A 82 13.51 -3.15 -12.50
N GLN A 83 14.35 -2.84 -13.49
CA GLN A 83 15.08 -1.57 -13.63
C GLN A 83 14.26 -0.31 -13.97
N ASP A 84 12.92 -0.34 -13.90
CA ASP A 84 12.09 0.84 -14.16
C ASP A 84 11.00 1.05 -13.09
N ASN A 85 11.31 1.93 -12.14
CA ASN A 85 10.41 2.30 -11.04
C ASN A 85 9.26 3.22 -11.49
N SER A 86 9.27 3.72 -12.72
CA SER A 86 8.30 4.71 -13.20
C SER A 86 6.87 4.18 -13.16
N VAL A 87 6.69 2.91 -13.53
CA VAL A 87 5.39 2.23 -13.52
C VAL A 87 4.87 2.09 -12.08
N GLY A 88 5.72 1.68 -11.13
CA GLY A 88 5.39 1.60 -9.71
C GLY A 88 4.96 2.94 -9.12
N ILE A 89 5.68 4.01 -9.46
CA ILE A 89 5.39 5.37 -8.99
C ILE A 89 4.01 5.85 -9.49
N ILE A 90 3.70 5.64 -10.78
CA ILE A 90 2.39 6.01 -11.35
C ILE A 90 1.27 5.21 -10.68
N LYS A 91 1.46 3.90 -10.45
CA LYS A 91 0.51 3.07 -9.72
C LYS A 91 0.26 3.62 -8.31
N LEU A 92 1.34 3.82 -7.55
CA LEU A 92 1.26 4.30 -6.18
C LEU A 92 0.54 5.65 -6.11
N TYR A 93 0.86 6.56 -7.02
CA TYR A 93 0.20 7.86 -7.14
C TYR A 93 -1.32 7.73 -7.37
N ASN A 94 -1.75 6.90 -8.32
CA ASN A 94 -3.16 6.68 -8.63
C ASN A 94 -3.93 6.03 -7.47
N PHE A 95 -3.31 5.08 -6.76
CA PHE A 95 -3.91 4.48 -5.57
C PHE A 95 -4.07 5.51 -4.45
N GLY A 96 -3.06 6.37 -4.22
CA GLY A 96 -3.15 7.47 -3.25
C GLY A 96 -4.33 8.41 -3.55
N LEU A 97 -4.52 8.78 -4.82
CA LEU A 97 -5.67 9.60 -5.23
C LEU A 97 -7.01 8.90 -4.99
N ARG A 98 -7.12 7.60 -5.30
CA ARG A 98 -8.34 6.80 -5.05
C ARG A 98 -8.67 6.68 -3.55
N MET A 99 -7.66 6.73 -2.70
CA MET A 99 -7.81 6.82 -1.24
C MET A 99 -8.20 8.25 -0.77
N GLY A 100 -8.31 9.23 -1.66
CA GLY A 100 -8.59 10.61 -1.26
C GLY A 100 -7.45 11.24 -0.47
N LEU A 101 -6.21 10.79 -0.70
CA LEU A 101 -5.02 11.52 -0.27
C LEU A 101 -4.75 12.65 -1.26
N SER A 102 -4.24 13.77 -0.75
CA SER A 102 -3.98 14.94 -1.58
C SER A 102 -2.81 14.72 -2.54
N HIS A 103 -2.86 15.39 -3.70
CA HIS A 103 -1.77 15.41 -4.66
C HIS A 103 -0.43 15.84 -4.01
N GLU A 104 -0.46 16.87 -3.17
CA GLU A 104 0.72 17.41 -2.50
C GLU A 104 1.38 16.36 -1.59
N SER A 105 0.61 15.70 -0.73
CA SER A 105 1.17 14.70 0.19
C SER A 105 1.73 13.49 -0.55
N ILE A 106 1.01 13.00 -1.57
CA ILE A 106 1.48 11.87 -2.39
C ILE A 106 2.80 12.23 -3.06
N THR A 107 2.87 13.40 -3.72
CA THR A 107 4.09 13.86 -4.41
C THR A 107 5.24 14.05 -3.43
N LYS A 108 4.99 14.58 -2.24
CA LYS A 108 6.01 14.75 -1.21
C LYS A 108 6.57 13.41 -0.71
N VAL A 109 5.72 12.38 -0.55
CA VAL A 109 6.17 11.03 -0.24
C VAL A 109 7.05 10.47 -1.36
N LEU A 110 6.58 10.54 -2.61
CA LEU A 110 7.33 10.03 -3.77
C LEU A 110 8.69 10.72 -3.93
N TYR A 111 8.75 12.04 -3.72
CA TYR A 111 9.99 12.80 -3.74
C TYR A 111 10.94 12.37 -2.61
N LEU A 112 10.44 12.24 -1.39
CA LEU A 112 11.26 11.83 -0.25
C LEU A 112 11.78 10.40 -0.38
N MET A 113 11.03 9.49 -1.03
CA MET A 113 11.48 8.14 -1.31
C MET A 113 12.80 8.11 -2.09
N GLU A 114 13.04 9.05 -3.01
CA GLU A 114 14.31 9.13 -3.74
C GLU A 114 15.50 9.46 -2.83
N SER A 115 15.23 10.07 -1.67
CA SER A 115 16.26 10.47 -0.70
C SER A 115 16.61 9.39 0.33
N PHE A 116 15.87 8.28 0.39
CA PHE A 116 16.11 7.19 1.35
C PHE A 116 16.86 6.00 0.74
N PRO A 117 17.79 5.37 1.46
CA PRO A 117 18.38 4.09 1.07
C PRO A 117 17.26 3.04 0.86
N ASN A 118 17.31 2.32 -0.26
CA ASN A 118 16.28 1.36 -0.67
C ASN A 118 14.86 1.96 -0.83
N LYS A 119 14.75 3.29 -0.88
CA LYS A 119 13.51 4.06 -1.02
C LYS A 119 12.49 3.85 0.10
N ILE A 120 12.91 3.30 1.25
CA ILE A 120 12.04 3.01 2.39
C ILE A 120 11.86 4.29 3.22
N VAL A 121 10.66 4.86 3.20
CA VAL A 121 10.30 6.02 4.03
C VAL A 121 9.88 5.54 5.42
N PRO A 122 10.49 6.08 6.50
CA PRO A 122 10.09 5.78 7.87
C PRO A 122 8.62 6.18 8.17
N PRO A 123 7.89 5.43 9.00
CA PRO A 123 6.48 5.72 9.32
C PRO A 123 6.24 7.11 9.92
N ASP A 124 7.16 7.59 10.75
CA ASP A 124 7.16 8.92 11.38
C ASP A 124 7.24 10.04 10.34
N VAL A 125 8.09 9.89 9.31
CA VAL A 125 8.20 10.85 8.21
C VAL A 125 6.90 10.93 7.42
N LEU A 126 6.23 9.79 7.17
CA LEU A 126 4.92 9.79 6.52
C LEU A 126 3.87 10.51 7.36
N ILE A 127 3.80 10.18 8.65
CA ILE A 127 2.86 10.82 9.57
C ILE A 127 3.04 12.35 9.54
N ASP A 128 4.26 12.85 9.51
CA ASP A 128 4.53 14.29 9.47
C ASP A 128 4.10 14.95 8.16
N ILE A 129 4.30 14.29 7.01
CA ILE A 129 3.81 14.76 5.69
C ILE A 129 2.29 14.93 5.69
N PHE A 130 1.57 13.97 6.26
CA PHE A 130 0.11 14.00 6.25
C PHE A 130 -0.50 14.82 7.39
N LYS A 131 0.24 15.06 8.48
CA LYS A 131 -0.18 15.98 9.56
C LYS A 131 -0.19 17.44 9.12
N THR A 132 0.73 17.85 8.24
CA THR A 132 0.79 19.26 7.77
C THR A 132 -0.43 19.74 6.99
N GLN A 133 -1.38 18.85 6.65
CA GLN A 133 -2.64 19.22 5.97
C GLN A 133 -3.79 19.58 6.92
N TYR A 134 -3.57 19.48 8.24
CA TYR A 134 -4.57 19.77 9.26
C TYR A 134 -4.28 21.05 10.08
N ASN A 135 -3.24 21.82 9.68
CA ASN A 135 -2.90 23.10 10.27
C ASN A 135 -3.27 24.26 9.34
#